data_AF-A0A1Q5UJB7-F1
#
_entry.id   AF-A0A1Q5UJB7-F1
#
_cell.length_a   1.000
_cell.length_b   1.000
_cell.length_c   1.000
_cell.angle_alpha   90.00
_cell.angle_beta   90.00
_cell.angle_gamma   90.00
#
_symmetry.space_group_name_H-M   'P 1'
#
loop_
_entity.id
_entity.type
_entity.pdbx_description
1 polymer ?
#
loop_
_entity_poly.entity_id
_entity_poly.type
_entity_poly.pdbx_seq_one_letter_code
_entity_poly.pdbx_strand_id
1 'polypeptide(L)'
;MSDQPPNTKPLTIIGILTDEEIKCLEKVSIIESAAPDSRDGGTCTVTMTRLQIKPSQLLSTPVPNQDDDQAGTLWKIKVPLAKESPPVLEFLGFTPSAASELWSGYTRQLSTALKPLKLMAYLCEHISLLQTPLCREMDIYKALVLVGIDRGIMRNLFNPTYSGKFKSKSLYNWVEHALWDRYTRIQNLHKMLKHRARWLNEWEHILD
;
A
#
# COMPACT_ATOMS: atom_id res chain seq x y z
N MET A 1 34.79 5.27 -28.70
CA MET A 1 33.89 4.49 -27.84
C MET A 1 32.82 5.45 -27.39
N SER A 2 31.61 5.36 -27.94
CA SER A 2 30.52 6.28 -27.62
C SER A 2 29.75 5.72 -26.43
N ASP A 3 29.83 6.40 -25.29
CA ASP A 3 28.97 6.17 -24.13
C ASP A 3 27.55 6.62 -24.47
N GLN A 4 26.73 5.66 -24.89
CA GLN A 4 25.31 5.88 -25.08
C GLN A 4 24.65 5.73 -23.69
N PRO A 5 23.97 6.76 -23.16
CA PRO A 5 23.30 6.65 -21.87
C PRO A 5 22.23 5.55 -21.95
N PRO A 6 22.05 4.74 -20.90
CA PRO A 6 21.05 3.68 -20.90
C PRO A 6 19.68 4.30 -21.18
N ASN A 7 19.06 3.86 -22.28
CA ASN A 7 17.71 4.25 -22.70
C ASN A 7 16.70 3.80 -21.65
N THR A 8 16.58 4.59 -20.57
CA THR A 8 15.67 4.34 -19.47
C THR A 8 14.32 4.85 -19.93
N LYS A 9 13.53 3.98 -20.58
CA LYS A 9 12.11 4.30 -20.81
C LYS A 9 11.49 4.61 -19.44
N PRO A 10 10.88 5.78 -19.25
CA PRO A 10 10.21 6.08 -17.98
C PRO A 10 9.13 5.02 -17.75
N LEU A 11 9.13 4.42 -16.56
CA LEU A 11 8.10 3.48 -16.15
C LEU A 11 6.79 4.25 -15.98
N THR A 12 5.86 4.03 -16.91
CA THR A 12 4.50 4.55 -16.80
C THR A 12 3.79 3.83 -15.66
N ILE A 13 3.46 4.57 -14.59
CA ILE A 13 2.64 4.04 -13.52
C ILE A 13 1.21 3.91 -14.02
N ILE A 14 0.65 2.69 -14.00
CA ILE A 14 -0.69 2.42 -14.50
C ILE A 14 -1.68 2.50 -13.34
N GLY A 15 -2.59 3.48 -13.41
CA GLY A 15 -3.74 3.60 -12.52
C GLY A 15 -4.69 2.39 -12.62
N ILE A 16 -5.36 2.06 -11.52
CA ILE A 16 -6.26 0.90 -11.44
C ILE A 16 -7.70 1.26 -11.83
N LEU A 17 -8.08 2.50 -11.56
CA LEU A 17 -9.37 3.09 -11.91
C LEU A 17 -9.18 3.95 -13.16
N THR A 18 -10.15 3.93 -14.07
CA THR A 18 -10.19 4.89 -15.18
C THR A 18 -10.64 6.26 -14.69
N ASP A 19 -10.45 7.30 -15.50
CA ASP A 19 -10.94 8.65 -15.17
C ASP A 19 -12.46 8.69 -14.99
N GLU A 20 -13.20 7.92 -15.79
CA GLU A 20 -14.65 7.76 -15.64
C GLU A 20 -14.99 7.06 -14.32
N GLU A 21 -14.30 5.97 -13.98
CA GLU A 21 -14.50 5.26 -12.71
C GLU A 21 -14.22 6.18 -11.51
N ILE A 22 -13.18 7.03 -11.59
CA ILE A 22 -12.86 8.05 -10.58
C ILE A 22 -14.00 9.06 -10.46
N LYS A 23 -14.45 9.64 -11.59
CA LYS A 23 -15.55 10.63 -11.61
C LYS A 23 -16.84 10.08 -10.99
N CYS A 24 -17.21 8.84 -11.30
CA CYS A 24 -18.39 8.20 -10.71
C CYS A 24 -18.27 8.11 -9.18
N LEU A 25 -17.10 7.74 -8.67
CA LEU A 25 -16.84 7.62 -7.23
C LEU A 25 -16.77 9.00 -6.53
N GLU A 26 -16.23 10.02 -7.20
CA GLU A 26 -16.20 11.41 -6.74
C GLU A 26 -17.62 11.99 -6.61
N LYS A 27 -18.50 11.73 -7.60
CA LYS A 27 -19.88 12.23 -7.65
C LYS A 27 -20.70 11.82 -6.42
N VAL A 28 -20.50 10.60 -5.94
CA VAL A 28 -21.14 10.08 -4.71
C VAL A 28 -20.23 10.16 -3.48
N SER A 29 -19.16 10.98 -3.54
CA SER A 29 -18.17 11.24 -2.50
C SER A 29 -17.64 9.99 -1.77
N ILE A 30 -17.49 8.88 -2.50
CA ILE A 30 -16.77 7.69 -2.02
C ILE A 30 -15.28 7.98 -1.97
N ILE A 31 -14.76 8.67 -2.98
CA ILE A 31 -13.41 9.22 -2.98
C ILE A 31 -13.46 10.75 -2.94
N GLU A 32 -12.50 11.36 -2.27
CA GLU A 32 -12.30 12.81 -2.34
C GLU A 32 -11.73 13.18 -3.71
N SER A 33 -12.13 14.35 -4.21
CA SER A 33 -11.63 14.80 -5.51
C SER A 33 -10.15 15.10 -5.42
N ALA A 34 -9.38 14.40 -6.24
CA ALA A 34 -7.94 14.49 -6.26
C ALA A 34 -7.49 15.34 -7.46
N ALA A 35 -6.44 16.16 -7.26
CA ALA A 35 -5.86 16.95 -8.34
C ALA A 35 -5.49 16.02 -9.53
N PRO A 36 -5.62 16.47 -10.79
CA PRO A 36 -5.38 15.63 -11.97
C PRO A 36 -4.03 14.89 -11.92
N ASP A 37 -2.99 15.59 -11.44
CA ASP A 37 -1.61 15.08 -11.35
C ASP A 37 -1.44 13.92 -10.36
N SER A 38 -2.43 13.65 -9.50
CA SER A 38 -2.42 12.55 -8.54
C SER A 38 -3.16 11.30 -9.01
N ARG A 39 -3.78 11.33 -10.20
CA ARG A 39 -4.60 10.23 -10.73
C ARG A 39 -3.75 9.07 -11.25
N ASP A 40 -2.60 9.38 -11.84
CA ASP A 40 -1.67 8.40 -12.42
C ASP A 40 -0.57 7.99 -11.41
N GLY A 41 -0.99 7.33 -10.32
CA GLY A 41 -0.05 6.73 -9.36
C GLY A 41 0.07 7.40 -8.01
N GLY A 42 -0.76 8.41 -7.74
CA GLY A 42 -0.88 9.03 -6.41
C GLY A 42 -1.77 8.26 -5.45
N THR A 43 -2.24 8.95 -4.41
CA THR A 43 -3.21 8.42 -3.43
C THR A 43 -4.52 9.20 -3.50
N CYS A 44 -5.64 8.52 -3.28
CA CYS A 44 -6.92 9.15 -2.99
C CYS A 44 -7.35 8.90 -1.54
N THR A 45 -8.12 9.83 -0.98
CA THR A 45 -8.82 9.57 0.29
C THR A 45 -10.12 8.85 -0.01
N VAL A 46 -10.33 7.68 0.59
CA VAL A 46 -11.55 6.88 0.46
C VAL A 46 -12.36 6.93 1.74
N THR A 47 -13.65 7.27 1.62
CA THR A 47 -14.62 7.22 2.70
C THR A 47 -15.24 5.83 2.78
N MET A 48 -14.89 5.09 3.83
CA MET A 48 -15.09 3.64 3.90
C MET A 48 -16.48 3.24 4.37
N THR A 49 -17.13 4.08 5.18
CA THR A 49 -18.53 3.94 5.54
C THR A 49 -19.44 3.92 4.30
N ARG A 50 -19.06 4.64 3.23
CA ARG A 50 -19.79 4.63 1.95
C ARG A 50 -19.52 3.39 1.10
N LEU A 51 -18.49 2.61 1.42
CA LEU A 51 -18.25 1.27 0.89
C LEU A 51 -18.89 0.16 1.74
N GLN A 52 -19.62 0.53 2.80
CA GLN A 52 -20.22 -0.40 3.77
C GLN A 52 -19.21 -1.36 4.42
N ILE A 53 -17.94 -0.97 4.49
CA ILE A 53 -16.89 -1.79 5.12
C ILE A 53 -16.90 -1.53 6.63
N LYS A 54 -16.99 -2.60 7.43
CA LYS A 54 -16.92 -2.48 8.89
C LYS A 54 -15.48 -2.17 9.33
N PRO A 55 -15.27 -1.26 10.30
CA PRO A 55 -13.93 -0.96 10.82
C PRO A 55 -13.16 -2.20 11.30
N SER A 56 -13.87 -3.19 11.85
CA SER A 56 -13.29 -4.46 12.30
C SER A 56 -12.65 -5.29 11.18
N GLN A 57 -13.05 -5.09 9.93
CA GLN A 57 -12.44 -5.74 8.77
C GLN A 57 -11.10 -5.10 8.38
N LEU A 58 -10.76 -3.93 8.95
CA LEU A 58 -9.60 -3.13 8.56
C LEU A 58 -8.59 -2.83 9.69
N LEU A 59 -8.76 -3.48 10.85
CA LEU A 59 -7.98 -3.38 12.11
C LEU A 59 -6.43 -3.47 12.03
N SER A 60 -5.83 -3.68 10.85
CA SER A 60 -4.37 -3.69 10.68
C SER A 60 -3.82 -2.42 10.01
N THR A 61 -4.65 -1.50 9.52
CA THR A 61 -4.16 -0.23 8.92
C THR A 61 -3.73 0.76 10.00
N PRO A 62 -2.84 1.73 9.70
CA PRO A 62 -2.50 2.77 10.66
C PRO A 62 -3.79 3.53 10.93
N VAL A 63 -4.35 3.35 12.11
CA VAL A 63 -5.45 4.17 12.60
C VAL A 63 -4.88 5.58 12.69
N PRO A 64 -5.41 6.58 11.95
CA PRO A 64 -5.15 7.97 12.33
C PRO A 64 -5.80 8.12 13.70
N ASN A 65 -4.97 8.28 14.74
CA ASN A 65 -5.30 8.49 16.16
C ASN A 65 -6.66 7.94 16.61
N GLN A 66 -6.60 6.85 17.37
CA GLN A 66 -7.74 6.18 18.02
C GLN A 66 -8.40 7.04 19.13
N ASP A 67 -8.27 8.36 19.09
CA ASP A 67 -8.85 9.31 20.05
C ASP A 67 -10.17 9.94 19.59
N ASP A 68 -10.65 9.63 18.38
CA ASP A 68 -11.89 10.19 17.84
C ASP A 68 -12.96 9.10 17.64
N ASP A 69 -13.33 8.43 18.73
CA ASP A 69 -14.51 7.56 18.80
C ASP A 69 -15.79 8.41 18.94
N GLN A 70 -15.90 9.46 18.11
CA GLN A 70 -17.13 10.24 17.96
C GLN A 70 -18.05 9.52 16.98
N ALA A 71 -19.17 9.02 17.52
CA ALA A 71 -20.28 8.50 16.74
C ALA A 71 -20.72 9.53 15.68
N GLY A 72 -20.36 9.28 14.41
CA GLY A 72 -20.67 10.17 13.28
C GLY A 72 -19.50 10.50 12.37
N THR A 73 -18.24 10.27 12.80
CA THR A 73 -17.08 10.57 11.96
C THR A 73 -16.93 9.55 10.84
N LEU A 74 -17.02 10.04 9.59
CA LEU A 74 -16.78 9.24 8.39
C LEU A 74 -15.35 8.69 8.42
N TRP A 75 -15.21 7.37 8.52
CA TRP A 75 -13.90 6.72 8.53
C TRP A 75 -13.25 6.86 7.14
N LYS A 76 -12.07 7.50 7.10
CA LYS A 76 -11.33 7.84 5.88
C LYS A 76 -9.93 7.24 5.91
N ILE A 77 -9.45 6.81 4.74
CA ILE A 77 -8.10 6.25 4.58
C ILE A 77 -7.52 6.66 3.24
N LYS A 78 -6.21 6.93 3.21
CA LYS A 78 -5.47 7.17 1.96
C LYS A 78 -5.15 5.85 1.29
N VAL A 79 -5.47 5.75 0.00
CA VAL A 79 -5.36 4.54 -0.79
C VAL A 79 -4.60 4.89 -2.07
N PRO A 80 -3.52 4.18 -2.41
CA PRO A 80 -2.82 4.41 -3.67
C PRO A 80 -3.71 3.98 -4.84
N LEU A 81 -3.65 4.72 -5.94
CA LEU A 81 -4.47 4.49 -7.13
C LEU A 81 -3.81 3.58 -8.17
N ALA A 82 -2.54 3.20 -7.98
CA ALA A 82 -1.81 2.29 -8.85
C ALA A 82 -1.49 0.95 -8.16
N LYS A 83 -1.22 -0.09 -8.97
CA LYS A 83 -0.85 -1.42 -8.46
C LYS A 83 0.54 -1.44 -7.84
N GLU A 84 1.44 -0.66 -8.44
CA GLU A 84 2.85 -0.57 -8.08
C GLU A 84 3.25 0.89 -8.22
N SER A 85 3.70 1.49 -7.12
CA SER A 85 4.15 2.90 -7.04
C SER A 85 4.77 3.15 -5.65
N PRO A 86 5.51 4.25 -5.43
CA PRO A 86 6.00 4.58 -4.10
C PRO A 86 4.89 4.67 -3.03
N PRO A 87 3.70 5.24 -3.31
CA PRO A 87 2.59 5.24 -2.35
C PRO A 87 2.08 3.84 -1.97
N VAL A 88 2.22 2.84 -2.83
CA VAL A 88 1.93 1.44 -2.46
C VAL A 88 2.89 0.97 -1.38
N LEU A 89 4.18 1.26 -1.52
CA LEU A 89 5.20 0.87 -0.53
C LEU A 89 4.96 1.57 0.82
N GLU A 90 4.59 2.85 0.80
CA GLU A 90 4.20 3.57 2.03
C GLU A 90 2.97 2.94 2.69
N PHE A 91 1.95 2.60 1.90
CA PHE A 91 0.74 1.94 2.40
C PHE A 91 1.03 0.55 3.01
N LEU A 92 1.96 -0.20 2.39
CA LEU A 92 2.43 -1.48 2.91
C LEU A 92 3.16 -1.32 4.24
N GLY A 93 3.74 -0.15 4.49
CA GLY A 93 4.31 0.18 5.78
C GLY A 93 5.78 0.56 5.77
N PHE A 94 6.33 0.93 4.63
CA PHE A 94 7.65 1.52 4.57
C PHE A 94 7.57 3.03 4.85
N THR A 95 8.61 3.57 5.44
CA THR A 95 8.77 5.03 5.54
C THR A 95 8.85 5.66 4.13
N PRO A 96 8.49 6.94 3.94
CA PRO A 96 8.58 7.58 2.62
C PRO A 96 9.99 7.53 2.00
N SER A 97 11.04 7.67 2.82
CA SER A 97 12.43 7.54 2.35
C SER A 97 12.71 6.13 1.83
N ALA A 98 12.39 5.11 2.62
CA ALA A 98 12.60 3.72 2.24
C ALA A 98 11.73 3.33 1.03
N ALA A 99 10.49 3.81 0.97
CA ALA A 99 9.60 3.60 -0.17
C ALA A 99 10.20 4.17 -1.47
N SER A 100 10.76 5.39 -1.43
CA SER A 100 11.43 6.00 -2.58
C SER A 100 12.66 5.20 -3.03
N GLU A 101 13.50 4.78 -2.08
CA GLU A 101 14.71 3.97 -2.37
C GLU A 101 14.36 2.60 -2.93
N LEU A 102 13.41 1.90 -2.31
CA LEU A 102 12.92 0.60 -2.75
C LEU A 102 12.26 0.68 -4.12
N TRP A 103 11.47 1.72 -4.38
CA TRP A 103 10.89 1.94 -5.69
C TRP A 103 11.99 2.12 -6.74
N SER A 104 12.95 3.00 -6.49
CA SER A 104 14.09 3.24 -7.39
C SER A 104 14.90 1.96 -7.67
N GLY A 105 15.12 1.15 -6.64
CA GLY A 105 15.78 -0.15 -6.75
C GLY A 105 14.98 -1.16 -7.57
N TYR A 106 13.67 -1.25 -7.31
CA TYR A 106 12.74 -2.10 -8.05
C TYR A 106 12.67 -1.71 -9.53
N THR A 107 12.48 -0.44 -9.84
CA THR A 107 12.41 0.07 -11.22
C THR A 107 13.70 -0.19 -12.00
N ARG A 108 14.86 -0.02 -11.34
CA ARG A 108 16.16 -0.38 -11.92
C ARG A 108 16.23 -1.88 -12.21
N GLN A 109 15.84 -2.71 -11.26
CA GLN A 109 15.82 -4.17 -11.40
C GLN A 109 14.84 -4.64 -12.51
N LEU A 110 13.71 -3.96 -12.71
CA LEU A 110 12.82 -4.21 -13.86
C LEU A 110 13.51 -3.93 -15.20
N SER A 111 14.41 -2.95 -15.23
CA SER A 111 15.11 -2.54 -16.45
C SER A 111 16.36 -3.37 -16.76
N THR A 112 17.01 -3.92 -15.73
CA THR A 112 18.33 -4.57 -15.88
C THR A 112 18.32 -6.08 -15.70
N ALA A 113 17.33 -6.68 -15.03
CA ALA A 113 17.33 -8.10 -14.76
C ALA A 113 16.77 -8.91 -15.93
N LEU A 114 17.42 -10.05 -16.24
CA LEU A 114 16.95 -11.00 -17.26
C LEU A 114 15.58 -11.59 -16.91
N LYS A 115 15.32 -11.80 -15.61
CA LYS A 115 14.03 -12.24 -15.08
C LYS A 115 13.64 -11.36 -13.90
N PRO A 116 12.88 -10.28 -14.14
CA PRO A 116 12.55 -9.35 -13.08
C PRO A 116 11.60 -9.98 -12.06
N LEU A 117 11.85 -9.69 -10.78
CA LEU A 117 10.94 -10.04 -9.69
C LEU A 117 9.67 -9.20 -9.75
N LYS A 118 8.59 -9.75 -9.21
CA LYS A 118 7.38 -8.99 -8.90
C LYS A 118 7.59 -8.18 -7.62
N LEU A 119 6.86 -7.07 -7.47
CA LEU A 119 6.99 -6.16 -6.32
C LEU A 119 7.08 -6.88 -4.96
N MET A 120 6.13 -7.76 -4.62
CA MET A 120 6.14 -8.45 -3.33
C MET A 120 7.33 -9.39 -3.15
N ALA A 121 7.81 -10.04 -4.22
CA ALA A 121 8.99 -10.89 -4.14
C ALA A 121 10.26 -10.05 -3.90
N TYR A 122 10.36 -8.90 -4.58
CA TYR A 122 11.43 -7.92 -4.35
C TYR A 122 11.44 -7.41 -2.91
N LEU A 123 10.27 -7.11 -2.34
CA LEU A 123 10.15 -6.68 -0.94
C LEU A 123 10.50 -7.79 0.04
N CYS A 124 10.10 -9.04 -0.22
CA CYS A 124 10.52 -10.20 0.58
C CYS A 124 12.05 -10.37 0.59
N GLU A 125 12.70 -10.18 -0.56
CA GLU A 125 14.17 -10.18 -0.63
C GLU A 125 14.79 -9.05 0.19
N HIS A 126 14.24 -7.83 0.12
CA HIS A 126 14.70 -6.71 0.94
C HIS A 126 14.62 -7.00 2.45
N ILE A 127 13.46 -7.48 2.93
CA ILE A 127 13.29 -7.76 4.35
C ILE A 127 14.02 -9.05 4.80
N SER A 128 14.54 -9.86 3.88
CA SER A 128 15.35 -11.05 4.23
C SER A 128 16.60 -10.69 5.04
N LEU A 129 17.04 -9.43 5.01
CA LEU A 129 18.06 -8.88 5.89
C LEU A 129 17.77 -9.17 7.37
N LEU A 130 16.49 -9.19 7.78
CA LEU A 130 16.06 -9.53 9.15
C LEU A 130 16.41 -10.97 9.56
N GLN A 131 16.71 -11.85 8.62
CA GLN A 131 17.11 -13.23 8.89
C GLN A 131 18.61 -13.35 9.13
N THR A 132 19.41 -12.32 8.83
CA THR A 132 20.87 -12.34 8.97
C THR A 132 21.30 -12.34 10.44
N PRO A 133 22.48 -12.90 10.78
CA PRO A 133 23.01 -12.85 12.14
C PRO A 133 23.07 -11.42 12.70
N LEU A 134 23.47 -10.45 11.87
CA LEU A 134 23.52 -9.03 12.22
C LEU A 134 22.18 -8.52 12.79
N CYS A 135 21.07 -8.85 12.13
CA CYS A 135 19.75 -8.39 12.58
C CYS A 135 19.18 -9.23 13.74
N ARG A 136 19.62 -10.48 13.91
CA ARG A 136 19.19 -11.33 15.04
C ARG A 136 19.81 -10.90 16.36
N GLU A 137 21.02 -10.38 16.32
CA GLU A 137 21.73 -9.84 17.50
C GLU A 137 21.34 -8.39 17.80
N MET A 138 20.71 -7.71 16.84
CA MET A 138 20.26 -6.34 16.97
C MET A 138 18.94 -6.25 17.74
N ASP A 139 18.73 -5.15 18.46
CA ASP A 139 17.42 -4.80 19.00
C ASP A 139 16.35 -4.77 17.89
N ILE A 140 15.18 -5.33 18.18
CA ILE A 140 14.11 -5.52 17.21
C ILE A 140 13.70 -4.20 16.54
N TYR A 141 13.57 -3.11 17.30
CA TYR A 141 13.17 -1.82 16.73
C TYR A 141 14.24 -1.31 15.79
N LYS A 142 15.52 -1.43 16.16
CA LYS A 142 16.63 -1.03 15.28
C LYS A 142 16.65 -1.86 14.00
N ALA A 143 16.41 -3.17 14.08
CA ALA A 143 16.33 -4.04 12.90
C ALA A 143 15.18 -3.64 11.97
N LEU A 144 14.01 -3.29 12.51
CA LEU A 144 12.86 -2.80 11.73
C LEU A 144 13.11 -1.42 11.10
N VAL A 145 13.79 -0.52 11.81
CA VAL A 145 14.20 0.78 11.27
C VAL A 145 15.21 0.59 10.13
N LEU A 146 16.16 -0.35 10.27
CA LEU A 146 17.16 -0.64 9.26
C LEU A 146 16.55 -1.08 7.93
N VAL A 147 15.49 -1.89 7.96
CA VAL A 147 14.75 -2.28 6.74
C VAL A 147 13.69 -1.24 6.32
N GLY A 148 13.62 -0.10 7.00
CA GLY A 148 12.79 1.04 6.60
C GLY A 148 11.31 0.94 6.96
N ILE A 149 10.94 0.09 7.91
CA ILE A 149 9.53 -0.06 8.35
C ILE A 149 9.10 1.16 9.16
N ASP A 150 7.89 1.66 8.90
CA ASP A 150 7.32 2.80 9.60
C ASP A 150 6.88 2.48 11.04
N ARG A 151 6.98 3.46 11.95
CA ARG A 151 6.66 3.31 13.37
C ARG A 151 5.21 2.90 13.61
N GLY A 152 4.25 3.37 12.81
CA GLY A 152 2.84 2.99 12.91
C GLY A 152 2.64 1.49 12.68
N ILE A 153 3.44 0.89 11.80
CA ILE A 153 3.44 -0.54 11.49
C ILE A 153 4.07 -1.32 12.63
N MET A 154 5.19 -0.83 13.15
CA MET A 154 5.86 -1.47 14.29
C MET A 154 4.91 -1.61 15.47
N ARG A 155 4.12 -0.57 15.79
CA ARG A 155 3.10 -0.63 16.84
C ARG A 155 2.07 -1.74 16.62
N ASN A 156 1.66 -1.97 15.36
CA ASN A 156 0.73 -3.05 15.03
C ASN A 156 1.37 -4.44 15.12
N LEU A 157 2.66 -4.57 14.75
CA LEU A 157 3.40 -5.83 14.86
C LEU A 157 3.54 -6.31 16.31
N PHE A 158 3.74 -5.37 17.25
CA PHE A 158 3.86 -5.68 18.69
C PHE A 158 2.54 -5.66 19.45
N ASN A 159 1.41 -5.47 18.76
CA ASN A 159 0.10 -5.56 19.40
C ASN A 159 -0.09 -7.00 19.97
N PRO A 160 -0.56 -7.16 21.23
CA PRO A 160 -0.80 -8.47 21.86
C PRO A 160 -1.61 -9.47 21.01
N THR A 161 -2.54 -8.97 20.20
CA THR A 161 -3.36 -9.79 19.30
C THR A 161 -2.53 -10.39 18.14
N TYR A 162 -1.54 -9.65 17.65
CA TYR A 162 -0.60 -10.11 16.63
C TYR A 162 0.46 -11.01 17.25
N SER A 163 1.12 -10.57 18.34
CA SER A 163 2.19 -11.34 19.00
C SER A 163 1.71 -12.69 19.53
N GLY A 164 0.44 -12.80 19.97
CA GLY A 164 -0.18 -14.06 20.38
C GLY A 164 -0.24 -15.12 19.28
N LYS A 165 -0.47 -14.72 18.01
CA LYS A 165 -0.53 -15.64 16.85
C LYS A 165 0.85 -16.06 16.34
N PHE A 166 1.90 -15.32 16.68
CA PHE A 166 3.21 -15.47 16.05
C PHE A 166 4.35 -15.83 17.03
N LYS A 167 4.02 -16.27 18.25
CA LYS A 167 4.99 -16.62 19.31
C LYS A 167 6.14 -17.54 18.89
N SER A 168 5.99 -18.34 17.83
CA SER A 168 7.02 -19.27 17.31
C SER A 168 7.68 -18.83 16.00
N LYS A 169 7.29 -17.70 15.42
CA LYS A 169 7.80 -17.25 14.12
C LYS A 169 8.89 -16.20 14.28
N SER A 170 9.85 -16.15 13.36
CA SER A 170 10.92 -15.14 13.33
C SER A 170 10.37 -13.74 13.02
N LEU A 171 11.15 -12.70 13.36
CA LEU A 171 10.82 -11.31 13.03
C LEU A 171 10.56 -11.10 11.53
N TYR A 172 11.35 -11.75 10.67
CA TYR A 172 11.12 -11.79 9.22
C TYR A 172 9.69 -12.26 8.89
N ASN A 173 9.25 -13.38 9.45
CA ASN A 173 7.93 -13.94 9.17
C ASN A 173 6.80 -13.00 9.63
N TRP A 174 7.03 -12.22 10.70
CA TRP A 174 6.05 -11.26 11.20
C TRP A 174 5.89 -10.11 10.21
N VAL A 175 7.02 -9.55 9.76
CA VAL A 175 7.03 -8.44 8.79
C VAL A 175 6.47 -8.92 7.46
N GLU A 176 6.92 -10.06 6.94
CA GLU A 176 6.43 -10.65 5.70
C GLU A 176 4.91 -10.83 5.73
N HIS A 177 4.38 -11.42 6.80
CA HIS A 177 2.94 -11.60 6.94
C HIS A 177 2.18 -10.26 6.98
N ALA A 178 2.71 -9.25 7.69
CA ALA A 178 2.08 -7.94 7.74
C ALA A 178 2.07 -7.22 6.38
N LEU A 179 3.15 -7.35 5.60
CA LEU A 179 3.20 -6.82 4.24
C LEU A 179 2.18 -7.52 3.33
N TRP A 180 2.10 -8.85 3.37
CA TRP A 180 1.13 -9.61 2.57
C TRP A 180 -0.34 -9.33 2.95
N ASP A 181 -0.64 -9.20 4.25
CA ASP A 181 -1.98 -8.82 4.73
C ASP A 181 -2.38 -7.46 4.13
N ARG A 182 -1.49 -6.47 4.20
CA ARG A 182 -1.73 -5.12 3.63
C ARG A 182 -1.82 -5.13 2.11
N TYR A 183 -0.97 -5.89 1.44
CA TYR A 183 -1.01 -6.03 -0.01
C TYR A 183 -2.28 -6.73 -0.50
N THR A 184 -2.80 -7.69 0.26
CA THR A 184 -4.09 -8.33 -0.10
C THR A 184 -5.25 -7.35 0.11
N ARG A 185 -5.21 -6.56 1.19
CA ARG A 185 -6.24 -5.54 1.48
C ARG A 185 -6.31 -4.47 0.41
N ILE A 186 -5.17 -3.95 -0.04
CA ILE A 186 -5.15 -2.92 -1.08
C ILE A 186 -5.77 -3.44 -2.37
N GLN A 187 -5.44 -4.68 -2.76
CA GLN A 187 -6.03 -5.32 -3.93
C GLN A 187 -7.54 -5.53 -3.80
N ASN A 188 -8.02 -5.94 -2.62
CA ASN A 188 -9.45 -6.10 -2.37
C ASN A 188 -10.18 -4.76 -2.42
N LEU A 189 -9.59 -3.73 -1.83
CA LEU A 189 -10.15 -2.39 -1.86
C LEU A 189 -10.23 -1.84 -3.29
N HIS A 190 -9.19 -2.04 -4.09
CA HIS A 190 -9.20 -1.70 -5.51
C HIS A 190 -10.32 -2.41 -6.28
N LYS A 191 -10.52 -3.71 -6.03
CA LYS A 191 -11.64 -4.47 -6.63
C LYS A 191 -12.99 -3.90 -6.23
N MET A 192 -13.17 -3.54 -4.95
CA MET A 192 -14.41 -2.96 -4.45
C MET A 192 -14.70 -1.59 -5.06
N LEU A 193 -13.70 -0.71 -5.10
CA LEU A 193 -13.82 0.61 -5.74
C LEU A 193 -14.20 0.48 -7.21
N LYS A 194 -13.52 -0.42 -7.93
CA LYS A 194 -13.79 -0.66 -9.35
C LYS A 194 -15.19 -1.22 -9.59
N HIS A 195 -15.60 -2.20 -8.79
CA HIS A 195 -16.95 -2.75 -8.87
C HIS A 195 -18.02 -1.68 -8.59
N ARG A 196 -17.79 -0.87 -7.55
CA ARG A 196 -18.72 0.19 -7.16
C ARG A 196 -18.82 1.28 -8.23
N ALA A 197 -17.71 1.68 -8.83
CA ALA A 197 -17.68 2.66 -9.91
C ALA A 197 -18.50 2.19 -11.12
N ARG A 198 -18.32 0.93 -11.54
CA ARG A 198 -19.08 0.33 -12.65
C ARG A 198 -20.57 0.26 -12.37
N TRP A 199 -20.93 -0.18 -11.16
CA TRP A 199 -22.33 -0.18 -10.73
C TRP A 199 -22.92 1.23 -10.78
N LEU A 200 -22.22 2.27 -10.34
CA LEU A 200 -22.73 3.65 -10.44
C LEU A 200 -22.92 4.09 -11.90
N ASN A 201 -21.97 3.75 -12.78
CA ASN A 201 -22.05 4.09 -14.19
C ASN A 201 -23.21 3.39 -14.91
N GLU A 202 -23.45 2.11 -14.63
CA GLU A 202 -24.57 1.34 -15.21
C GLU A 202 -25.95 1.91 -14.81
N TRP A 203 -26.08 2.43 -13.59
CA TRP A 203 -27.35 2.96 -13.08
C TRP A 203 -27.65 4.38 -13.57
N GLU A 204 -26.64 5.17 -13.91
CA GLU A 204 -26.84 6.47 -14.56
C GLU A 204 -27.47 6.29 -15.95
N HIS A 205 -27.05 5.29 -16.71
CA HIS A 205 -27.60 5.00 -18.04
C HIS A 205 -29.03 4.44 -18.05
N ILE A 206 -29.59 4.08 -16.89
CA ILE A 206 -30.97 3.57 -16.75
C ILE A 206 -31.95 4.69 -16.38
N LEU A 207 -31.45 5.83 -15.89
CA LEU A 207 -32.26 6.95 -15.39
C LEU A 207 -32.30 8.15 -16.35
N ASP A 208 -31.57 8.09 -17.45
CA ASP A 208 -31.65 9.01 -18.60
C ASP A 208 -32.53 8.41 -19.73
#